data_AF-A0A2H5Y3G7-F1
#
_entry.id   AF-A0A2H5Y3G7-F1
#
_cell.length_a   1.000
_cell.length_b   1.000
_cell.length_c   1.000
_cell.angle_alpha   90.00
_cell.angle_beta   90.00
_cell.angle_gamma   90.00
#
_symmetry.space_group_name_H-M   'P 1'
#
loop_
_entity.id
_entity.type
_entity.pdbx_description
1 polymer ?
#
loop_
_entity_poly.entity_id
_entity_poly.type
_entity_poly.pdbx_seq_one_letter_code
_entity_poly.pdbx_strand_id
1 'polypeptide(L)'
;MNTASERLRETLRSMTVQEILDQDPEAVRVFEELGIYEMEVTCTKEMEETLEDAAAICGFDLEGALDRLAARRVERLESTWVEGSTRPGGST
;
A
#
# COMPACT_ATOMS: atom_id res chain seq x y z
N MET A 1 18.04 5.29 11.13
CA MET A 1 16.68 5.23 11.70
C MET A 1 15.74 5.74 10.62
N ASN A 2 15.05 4.82 9.93
CA ASN A 2 14.24 5.10 8.73
C ASN A 2 12.84 5.59 9.13
N THR A 3 12.76 6.83 9.60
CA THR A 3 11.52 7.47 10.07
C THR A 3 10.44 7.64 9.00
N ALA A 4 10.81 7.63 7.71
CA ALA A 4 9.85 7.75 6.61
C ALA A 4 8.99 6.48 6.46
N SER A 5 9.61 5.30 6.58
CA SER A 5 8.91 4.01 6.49
C SER A 5 7.99 3.78 7.68
N GLU A 6 8.43 4.14 8.89
CA GLU A 6 7.62 4.01 10.11
C GLU A 6 6.36 4.90 10.05
N ARG A 7 6.51 6.18 9.69
CA ARG A 7 5.36 7.08 9.53
C ARG A 7 4.38 6.63 8.45
N LEU A 8 4.90 6.06 7.37
CA LEU A 8 4.07 5.52 6.29
C LEU A 8 3.25 4.32 6.78
N ARG A 9 3.86 3.41 7.55
CA ARG A 9 3.15 2.27 8.15
C ARG A 9 2.07 2.73 9.11
N GLU A 10 2.35 3.71 9.97
CA GLU A 10 1.34 4.29 10.88
C GLU A 10 0.18 4.92 10.10
N THR A 11 0.48 5.62 9.01
CA THR A 11 -0.54 6.22 8.14
C THR A 11 -1.42 5.14 7.49
N LEU A 12 -0.80 4.14 6.88
CA LEU A 12 -1.52 3.03 6.23
C LEU A 12 -2.36 2.22 7.22
N ARG A 13 -1.90 2.06 8.46
CA ARG A 13 -2.63 1.36 9.53
C ARG A 13 -3.92 2.06 9.93
N SER A 14 -3.94 3.40 9.92
CA SER A 14 -5.14 4.18 10.25
C SER A 14 -6.07 4.44 9.07
N MET A 15 -5.66 4.09 7.86
CA MET A 15 -6.47 4.21 6.65
C MET A 15 -7.34 2.97 6.45
N THR A 16 -8.47 3.17 5.77
CA THR A 16 -9.30 2.04 5.34
C THR A 16 -8.71 1.35 4.12
N VAL A 17 -9.09 0.09 3.91
CA VAL A 17 -8.70 -0.66 2.71
C VAL A 17 -9.10 0.11 1.44
N GLN A 18 -10.26 0.76 1.44
CA GLN A 18 -10.73 1.57 0.32
C GLN A 18 -9.84 2.80 0.06
N GLU A 19 -9.44 3.55 1.10
CA GLU A 19 -8.54 4.70 0.92
C GLU A 19 -7.16 4.28 0.41
N ILE A 20 -6.66 3.12 0.85
CA ILE A 20 -5.40 2.57 0.34
C ILE A 20 -5.52 2.22 -1.14
N LEU A 21 -6.62 1.56 -1.54
CA LEU A 21 -6.88 1.21 -2.95
C LEU A 21 -7.14 2.42 -3.84
N ASP A 22 -7.75 3.49 -3.32
CA ASP A 22 -7.95 4.75 -4.05
C ASP A 22 -6.59 5.41 -4.38
N GLN A 23 -5.64 5.35 -3.44
CA GLN A 23 -4.29 5.87 -3.65
C GLN A 23 -3.37 4.90 -4.39
N ASP A 24 -3.63 3.61 -4.31
CA ASP A 24 -2.86 2.55 -4.93
C ASP A 24 -3.78 1.37 -5.34
N PRO A 25 -4.38 1.42 -6.54
CA PRO A 25 -5.27 0.35 -7.00
C PRO A 25 -4.53 -0.98 -7.19
N GLU A 26 -3.20 -0.97 -7.32
CA GLU A 26 -2.42 -2.19 -7.43
C GLU A 26 -2.15 -2.86 -6.07
N ALA A 27 -2.43 -2.16 -4.95
CA ALA A 27 -2.39 -2.75 -3.61
C ALA A 27 -3.37 -3.93 -3.49
N VAL A 28 -4.40 -4.00 -4.35
CA VAL A 28 -5.31 -5.15 -4.45
C VAL A 28 -4.56 -6.46 -4.59
N ARG A 29 -3.46 -6.49 -5.36
CA ARG A 29 -2.66 -7.71 -5.57
C ARG A 29 -1.93 -8.14 -4.31
N VAL A 30 -1.50 -7.18 -3.49
CA VAL A 30 -0.89 -7.48 -2.19
C VAL A 30 -1.94 -8.09 -1.27
N PHE A 31 -3.16 -7.57 -1.27
CA PHE A 31 -4.27 -8.15 -0.51
C PHE A 31 -4.66 -9.55 -1.02
N GLU A 32 -4.68 -9.77 -2.34
CA GLU A 32 -4.87 -11.09 -2.96
C GLU A 32 -3.81 -12.10 -2.50
N GLU A 33 -2.53 -11.74 -2.58
CA GLU A 33 -1.43 -12.62 -2.18
C GLU A 33 -1.41 -12.96 -0.69
N LEU A 34 -1.95 -12.07 0.14
CA LEU A 34 -2.08 -12.28 1.59
C LEU A 34 -3.33 -13.09 1.96
N GLY A 35 -4.13 -13.51 0.98
CA GLY A 35 -5.37 -14.25 1.19
C GLY A 35 -6.54 -13.38 1.67
N ILE A 36 -6.38 -12.06 1.67
CA ILE A 36 -7.40 -11.09 2.10
C ILE A 36 -8.50 -10.97 1.04
N TYR A 37 -8.16 -11.21 -0.22
CA TYR A 37 -9.08 -11.08 -1.36
C TYR A 37 -9.79 -12.39 -1.75
N GLU A 38 -9.25 -13.56 -1.34
CA GLU A 38 -9.89 -14.87 -1.61
C GLU A 38 -11.07 -15.13 -0.66
N MET A 39 -11.10 -14.46 0.49
CA MET A 39 -12.35 -14.17 1.19
C MET A 39 -13.01 -13.04 0.43
N GLU A 40 -13.99 -13.38 -0.42
CA GLU A 40 -14.78 -12.43 -1.20
C GLU A 40 -14.94 -11.10 -0.46
N VAL A 41 -14.57 -9.99 -1.10
CA VAL A 41 -15.00 -8.61 -0.76
C VAL A 41 -16.53 -8.50 -0.93
N THR A 42 -17.24 -9.39 -0.25
CA THR A 42 -18.68 -9.45 0.00
C THR A 42 -19.02 -8.74 1.29
N CYS A 43 -18.03 -8.53 2.17
CA CYS A 43 -18.13 -7.58 3.25
C CYS A 43 -18.00 -6.16 2.72
N THR A 44 -19.09 -5.63 2.19
CA THR A 44 -19.29 -4.18 2.00
C THR A 44 -19.01 -3.36 3.27
N LYS A 45 -18.92 -4.00 4.45
CA LYS A 45 -18.48 -3.41 5.72
C LYS A 45 -16.97 -3.34 5.90
N GLU A 46 -16.20 -4.32 5.42
CA GLU A 46 -14.75 -4.36 5.63
C GLU A 46 -14.00 -3.28 4.83
N MET A 47 -14.66 -2.69 3.82
CA MET A 47 -14.14 -1.51 3.11
C MET A 47 -14.21 -0.21 3.93
N GLU A 48 -15.12 -0.14 4.91
CA GLU A 48 -15.22 0.97 5.87
C GLU A 48 -14.32 0.78 7.09
N GLU A 49 -13.79 -0.43 7.28
CA GLU A 49 -12.94 -0.80 8.40
C GLU A 49 -11.47 -0.47 8.11
N THR A 50 -10.73 -0.17 9.18
CA THR A 50 -9.29 0.09 9.08
C THR A 50 -8.56 -1.20 8.72
N LEU A 51 -7.36 -1.07 8.14
CA LEU A 51 -6.53 -2.24 7.85
C LEU A 51 -6.22 -3.08 9.11
N GLU A 52 -6.13 -2.43 10.27
CA GLU A 52 -6.00 -3.10 11.56
C GLU A 52 -7.22 -3.96 11.92
N ASP A 53 -8.43 -3.42 11.79
CA ASP A 53 -9.67 -4.16 12.03
C ASP A 53 -9.79 -5.34 11.06
N ALA A 54 -9.54 -5.10 9.77
CA ALA A 54 -9.55 -6.16 8.77
C ALA A 54 -8.56 -7.28 9.13
N ALA A 55 -7.36 -6.95 9.62
CA ALA A 55 -6.38 -7.94 10.07
C ALA A 55 -6.85 -8.72 11.30
N ALA A 56 -7.53 -8.05 12.24
CA ALA A 56 -8.10 -8.70 13.41
C ALA A 56 -9.27 -9.64 13.08
N ILE A 57 -10.10 -9.27 12.08
CA ILE A 57 -11.27 -10.04 11.64
C ILE A 57 -10.86 -11.23 10.77
N CYS A 58 -10.06 -10.97 9.74
CA CYS A 58 -9.62 -11.98 8.77
C CYS A 58 -8.43 -12.81 9.28
N GLY A 59 -7.74 -12.35 10.34
CA GLY A 59 -6.63 -13.07 10.96
C GLY A 59 -5.36 -13.12 10.09
N PHE A 60 -5.13 -12.11 9.25
CA PHE A 60 -3.92 -12.02 8.43
C PHE A 60 -2.80 -11.21 9.10
N ASP A 61 -1.58 -11.35 8.57
CA ASP A 61 -0.40 -10.67 9.09
C ASP A 61 -0.40 -9.18 8.68
N LEU A 62 -0.91 -8.33 9.58
CA LEU A 62 -0.96 -6.87 9.39
C LEU A 62 0.42 -6.26 9.13
N GLU A 63 1.43 -6.69 9.89
CA GLU A 63 2.78 -6.15 9.80
C GLU A 63 3.41 -6.44 8.44
N GLY A 64 3.28 -7.67 7.93
CA GLY A 64 3.75 -8.06 6.60
C GLY A 64 2.97 -7.39 5.48
N ALA A 65 1.66 -7.16 5.67
CA ALA A 65 0.86 -6.37 4.73
C ALA A 65 1.37 -4.93 4.62
N LEU A 66 1.56 -4.27 5.78
CA LEU A 66 2.08 -2.90 5.85
C LEU A 66 3.49 -2.79 5.28
N ASP A 67 4.35 -3.78 5.52
CA ASP A 67 5.72 -3.80 4.98
C ASP A 67 5.71 -3.89 3.45
N ARG A 68 4.90 -4.79 2.87
CA ARG A 68 4.76 -4.89 1.41
C ARG A 68 4.14 -3.66 0.77
N LEU A 69 3.10 -3.10 1.37
CA LEU A 69 2.47 -1.87 0.90
C LEU A 69 3.44 -0.68 0.96
N ALA A 70 4.20 -0.55 2.05
CA ALA A 70 5.19 0.48 2.22
C ALA A 70 6.35 0.33 1.22
N ALA A 71 6.88 -0.88 1.04
CA ALA A 71 7.94 -1.17 0.07
C ALA A 71 7.50 -0.81 -1.35
N ARG A 72 6.31 -1.26 -1.77
CA ARG A 72 5.75 -0.95 -3.10
C ARG A 72 5.59 0.56 -3.32
N ARG A 73 5.15 1.28 -2.29
CA ARG A 73 4.96 2.73 -2.38
C ARG A 73 6.28 3.49 -2.46
N VAL A 74 7.32 3.00 -1.79
CA VAL A 74 8.69 3.52 -1.94
C VAL A 74 9.20 3.23 -3.35
N GLU A 75 9.07 2.00 -3.85
CA GLU A 75 9.48 1.64 -5.23
C GLU A 75 8.77 2.49 -6.29
N ARG A 76 7.47 2.79 -6.11
CA ARG A 76 6.73 3.69 -7.01
C ARG A 76 7.30 5.11 -6.95
N LEU A 77 7.50 5.66 -5.75
CA LEU A 77 8.09 6.98 -5.60
C LEU A 77 9.45 7.02 -6.28
N GLU A 78 10.34 6.07 -6.01
CA GLU A 78 11.65 5.97 -6.65
C GLU A 78 11.56 5.83 -8.18
N SER A 79 10.60 5.05 -8.70
CA SER A 79 10.37 4.90 -10.14
C SER A 79 9.89 6.20 -10.80
N THR A 80 9.08 7.01 -10.10
CA THR A 80 8.67 8.33 -10.63
C THR A 80 9.84 9.32 -10.76
N TRP A 81 10.95 9.10 -10.05
CA TRP A 81 12.17 9.93 -10.17
C TRP A 81 13.12 9.47 -11.29
N VAL A 82 12.95 8.27 -11.84
CA VAL A 82 13.84 7.74 -12.90
C VAL A 82 13.47 8.28 -14.29
N GLU A 83 12.22 8.63 -14.56
CA GLU A 83 11.80 9.13 -15.89
C GLU A 83 11.89 10.67 -16.07
N GLY A 84 12.23 11.42 -15.02
CA GLY A 84 12.34 12.88 -15.06
C GLY A 84 13.72 13.46 -15.45
N SER A 85 14.76 12.62 -15.60
CA SER A 85 16.13 13.08 -15.89
C SER A 85 16.54 12.94 -17.36
N THR A 86 15.63 13.10 -18.32
CA THR A 86 16.06 13.48 -19.69
C THR A 86 16.33 14.97 -19.70
N ARG A 87 17.56 15.30 -19.31
CA ARG A 87 18.16 16.63 -19.42
C ARG A 87 18.21 17.03 -20.91
N PRO A 88 17.50 18.06 -21.40
CA PRO A 88 17.78 18.61 -22.72
C PRO A 88 19.03 19.51 -22.60
N GLY A 89 20.20 18.89 -22.45
CA GLY A 89 21.47 19.54 -22.80
C GLY A 89 21.75 19.15 -24.25
N GLY A 90 21.42 19.96 -25.23
CA GLY A 90 22.24 21.13 -25.50
C GLY A 90 23.64 20.66 -25.89
N SER A 91 23.78 20.02 -27.05
CA SER A 91 25.09 19.77 -27.65
C SER A 91 25.16 20.54 -28.96
N THR A 92 25.87 21.66 -28.86
CA THR A 92 26.65 22.39 -29.88
C THR A 92 25.98 22.78 -31.18
#